data_AF-A0A974D4L7-F1
#
_entry.id   AF-A0A974D4L7-F1
#
_cell.length_a   1.000
_cell.length_b   1.000
_cell.length_c   1.000
_cell.angle_alpha   90.00
_cell.angle_beta   90.00
_cell.angle_gamma   90.00
#
_symmetry.space_group_name_H-M   'P 1'
#
loop_
_entity.id
_entity.type
_entity.pdbx_description
1 polymer ?
#
loop_
_entity_poly.entity_id
_entity_poly.type
_entity_poly.pdbx_seq_one_letter_code
_entity_poly.pdbx_strand_id
1 'polypeptide(L)'
;SNPTSSHTHGSNSTSSTTHGSNPTSSSTHGSNLTFSHTHGCNPTSSHTHGSNPTSSPTHGSNPTSSLTHGSNSTTTHTHGSNPTSSHTHGSYPTSSPTHGNTPTSSHTHRSNPTSSHTHGSNPTSDALQRVWAVFFRQL
;
A
#
# COMPACT_ATOMS: atom_id res chain seq x y z
N SER A 1 -3.17 6.01 -24.40
CA SER A 1 -4.25 6.57 -23.56
C SER A 1 -3.82 6.50 -22.11
N ASN A 2 -4.08 7.53 -21.31
CA ASN A 2 -3.83 7.53 -19.86
C ASN A 2 -5.16 7.21 -19.17
N PRO A 3 -5.44 5.95 -18.83
CA PRO A 3 -6.73 5.58 -18.25
C PRO A 3 -6.86 6.21 -16.86
N THR A 4 -8.04 6.75 -16.58
CA THR A 4 -8.41 7.26 -15.25
C THR A 4 -9.58 6.46 -14.72
N SER A 5 -9.44 5.92 -13.51
CA SER A 5 -10.46 5.06 -12.89
C SER A 5 -10.73 5.51 -11.46
N SER A 6 -12.00 5.54 -11.07
CA SER A 6 -12.43 5.78 -9.69
C SER A 6 -13.43 4.70 -9.28
N HIS A 7 -13.17 4.03 -8.16
CA HIS A 7 -14.04 2.96 -7.66
C HIS A 7 -14.43 3.18 -6.21
N THR A 8 -15.69 2.91 -5.88
CA THR A 8 -16.16 2.84 -4.51
C THR A 8 -16.88 1.52 -4.30
N HIS A 9 -16.37 0.71 -3.39
CA HIS A 9 -16.99 -0.57 -3.03
C HIS A 9 -17.34 -0.56 -1.55
N GLY A 10 -18.53 -1.08 -1.24
CA GLY A 10 -18.98 -1.27 0.12
C GLY A 10 -18.27 -2.44 0.80
N SER A 11 -19.04 -3.40 1.29
CA SER A 11 -18.51 -4.61 1.92
C SER A 11 -18.41 -5.76 0.92
N ASN A 12 -17.51 -6.71 1.16
CA ASN A 12 -17.50 -8.01 0.49
C ASN A 12 -17.40 -7.91 -1.05
N SER A 13 -16.35 -7.25 -1.52
CA SER A 13 -16.08 -7.03 -2.94
C SER A 13 -14.69 -7.53 -3.34
N THR A 14 -14.62 -8.06 -4.55
CA THR A 14 -13.39 -8.46 -5.20
C THR A 14 -13.19 -7.61 -6.44
N SER A 15 -12.00 -7.05 -6.61
CA SER A 15 -11.66 -6.27 -7.80
C SER A 15 -10.28 -6.66 -8.34
N SER A 16 -10.17 -6.70 -9.66
CA SER A 16 -8.90 -6.88 -10.36
C SER A 16 -8.81 -5.86 -11.48
N THR A 17 -7.70 -5.14 -11.55
CA THR A 17 -7.50 -4.11 -12.58
C THR A 17 -6.09 -4.16 -13.12
N THR A 18 -5.98 -4.08 -14.45
CA THR A 18 -4.69 -4.00 -15.13
C THR A 18 -4.68 -2.78 -16.03
N HIS A 19 -3.66 -1.95 -15.88
CA HIS A 19 -3.44 -0.81 -16.74
C HIS A 19 -2.00 -0.75 -17.27
N GLY A 20 -1.84 -0.22 -18.48
CA GLY A 20 -0.55 0.02 -19.10
C GLY A 20 0.14 1.27 -18.54
N SER A 21 0.50 2.20 -19.42
CA SER A 21 1.28 3.39 -19.07
C SER A 21 0.43 4.56 -18.55
N ASN A 22 0.97 5.26 -17.56
CA ASN A 22 0.44 6.46 -16.91
C ASN A 22 -1.04 6.37 -16.46
N PRO A 23 -1.50 5.26 -15.86
CA PRO A 23 -2.84 5.21 -15.30
C PRO A 23 -2.94 6.07 -14.04
N THR A 24 -4.10 6.69 -13.84
CA THR A 24 -4.48 7.30 -12.57
C THR A 24 -5.63 6.53 -11.96
N SER A 25 -5.46 5.95 -10.77
CA SER A 25 -6.52 5.22 -10.08
C SER A 25 -6.75 5.75 -8.67
N SER A 26 -8.02 5.83 -8.29
CA SER A 26 -8.42 6.08 -6.91
C SER A 26 -9.51 5.13 -6.50
N SER A 27 -9.40 4.53 -5.30
CA SER A 27 -10.43 3.63 -4.82
C SER A 27 -10.69 3.78 -3.33
N THR A 28 -11.96 3.78 -2.96
CA THR A 28 -12.42 3.71 -1.57
C THR A 28 -13.22 2.45 -1.34
N HIS A 29 -12.95 1.81 -0.22
CA HIS A 29 -13.24 0.41 -0.03
C HIS A 29 -13.66 0.20 1.42
N GLY A 30 -14.85 -0.37 1.64
CA GLY A 30 -15.37 -0.74 2.96
C GLY A 30 -14.63 -1.92 3.58
N SER A 31 -15.37 -2.94 4.03
CA SER A 31 -14.83 -4.09 4.78
C SER A 31 -14.78 -5.39 3.98
N ASN A 32 -13.85 -6.28 4.35
CA ASN A 32 -13.66 -7.61 3.77
C ASN A 32 -13.50 -7.55 2.25
N LEU A 33 -12.34 -7.06 1.80
CA LEU A 33 -12.10 -6.79 0.39
C LEU A 33 -10.86 -7.50 -0.08
N THR A 34 -10.93 -8.04 -1.29
CA THR A 34 -9.76 -8.65 -1.94
C THR A 34 -9.51 -7.92 -3.25
N PHE A 35 -8.33 -7.35 -3.41
CA PHE A 35 -8.00 -6.68 -4.66
C PHE A 35 -6.58 -6.92 -5.13
N SER A 36 -6.45 -6.96 -6.45
CA SER A 36 -5.18 -7.06 -7.17
C SER A 36 -5.14 -6.00 -8.26
N HIS A 37 -4.09 -5.18 -8.26
CA HIS A 37 -3.89 -4.15 -9.28
C HIS A 37 -2.54 -4.36 -9.93
N THR A 38 -2.48 -4.34 -11.25
CA THR A 38 -1.21 -4.37 -11.98
C THR A 38 -1.12 -3.14 -12.85
N HIS A 39 -0.09 -2.32 -12.63
CA HIS A 39 0.13 -1.14 -13.45
C HIS A 39 1.54 -1.13 -14.05
N GLY A 40 1.64 -0.68 -15.30
CA GLY A 40 2.90 -0.52 -16.01
C GLY A 40 3.71 0.68 -15.54
N CYS A 41 4.08 1.57 -16.46
CA CYS A 41 4.97 2.71 -16.20
C CYS A 41 4.22 3.95 -15.68
N ASN A 42 4.83 4.65 -14.74
CA ASN A 42 4.38 5.88 -14.07
C ASN A 42 2.91 5.89 -13.61
N PRO A 43 2.40 4.82 -12.96
CA PRO A 43 1.07 4.87 -12.39
C PRO A 43 1.00 5.83 -11.20
N THR A 44 -0.12 6.52 -11.07
CA THR A 44 -0.47 7.26 -9.86
C THR A 44 -1.68 6.59 -9.23
N SER A 45 -1.55 6.15 -7.97
CA SER A 45 -2.61 5.44 -7.28
C SER A 45 -2.85 5.93 -5.86
N SER A 46 -4.11 6.02 -5.46
CA SER A 46 -4.52 6.35 -4.10
C SER A 46 -5.65 5.44 -3.63
N HIS A 47 -5.42 4.62 -2.61
CA HIS A 47 -6.46 3.72 -2.11
C HIS A 47 -6.67 3.85 -0.61
N THR A 48 -7.94 3.85 -0.21
CA THR A 48 -8.36 3.84 1.20
C THR A 48 -9.25 2.64 1.45
N HIS A 49 -8.88 1.80 2.41
CA HIS A 49 -9.58 0.59 2.76
C HIS A 49 -9.98 0.59 4.24
N GLY A 50 -11.20 0.11 4.51
CA GLY A 50 -11.71 -0.12 5.86
C GLY A 50 -11.08 -1.36 6.52
N SER A 51 -11.92 -2.21 7.10
CA SER A 51 -11.48 -3.36 7.92
C SER A 51 -11.27 -4.63 7.10
N ASN A 52 -10.26 -5.42 7.46
CA ASN A 52 -9.89 -6.70 6.84
C ASN A 52 -9.66 -6.65 5.30
N PRO A 53 -8.99 -5.64 4.72
CA PRO A 53 -8.62 -5.68 3.32
C PRO A 53 -7.45 -6.64 3.11
N THR A 54 -7.49 -7.37 2.00
CA THR A 54 -6.38 -8.12 1.41
C THR A 54 -5.98 -7.45 0.10
N SER A 55 -4.74 -6.96 0.02
CA SER A 55 -4.24 -6.20 -1.12
C SER A 55 -2.96 -6.79 -1.73
N SER A 56 -2.94 -6.81 -3.07
CA SER A 56 -1.76 -7.24 -3.85
C SER A 56 -1.47 -6.34 -5.05
N PRO A 57 -1.23 -5.02 -4.89
CA PRO A 57 -0.83 -4.18 -6.01
C PRO A 57 0.61 -4.46 -6.46
N THR A 58 0.78 -4.48 -7.79
CA THR A 58 2.05 -4.59 -8.49
C THR A 58 2.20 -3.40 -9.44
N HIS A 59 3.33 -2.72 -9.36
CA HIS A 59 3.62 -1.56 -10.17
C HIS A 59 5.00 -1.69 -10.84
N GLY A 60 5.09 -1.28 -12.10
CA GLY A 60 6.34 -1.22 -12.86
C GLY A 60 7.22 -0.04 -12.46
N SER A 61 7.65 0.76 -13.45
CA SER A 61 8.62 1.83 -13.25
C SER A 61 7.98 3.16 -12.81
N ASN A 62 8.67 3.88 -11.92
CA ASN A 62 8.32 5.17 -11.32
C ASN A 62 6.86 5.29 -10.82
N PRO A 63 6.32 4.30 -10.08
CA PRO A 63 4.99 4.45 -9.51
C PRO A 63 4.96 5.47 -8.39
N THR A 64 3.85 6.19 -8.28
CA THR A 64 3.50 7.00 -7.12
C THR A 64 2.26 6.40 -6.47
N SER A 65 2.36 5.98 -5.21
CA SER A 65 1.28 5.26 -4.52
C SER A 65 1.05 5.77 -3.11
N SER A 66 -0.21 5.97 -2.75
CA SER A 66 -0.66 6.23 -1.38
C SER A 66 -1.68 5.20 -0.97
N LEU A 67 -1.44 4.52 0.16
CA LEU A 67 -2.31 3.46 0.66
C LEU A 67 -2.65 3.71 2.13
N THR A 68 -3.94 3.73 2.42
CA THR A 68 -4.45 3.80 3.80
C THR A 68 -5.31 2.57 4.07
N HIS A 69 -4.96 1.85 5.13
CA HIS A 69 -5.69 0.68 5.58
C HIS A 69 -6.16 0.86 7.03
N GLY A 70 -7.41 0.45 7.30
CA GLY A 70 -7.97 0.38 8.64
C GLY A 70 -7.38 -0.77 9.47
N SER A 71 -8.26 -1.55 10.10
CA SER A 71 -7.85 -2.64 11.01
C SER A 71 -7.66 -3.97 10.27
N ASN A 72 -6.72 -4.78 10.75
CA ASN A 72 -6.44 -6.16 10.31
C ASN A 72 -6.20 -6.28 8.80
N SER A 73 -5.42 -5.39 8.22
CA SER A 73 -5.10 -5.44 6.79
C SER A 73 -3.96 -6.41 6.49
N THR A 74 -4.10 -7.19 5.42
CA THR A 74 -3.00 -7.98 4.85
C THR A 74 -2.61 -7.38 3.52
N THR A 75 -1.35 -6.96 3.39
CA THR A 75 -0.89 -6.19 2.23
C THR A 75 0.42 -6.74 1.68
N THR A 76 0.45 -6.92 0.37
CA THR A 76 1.63 -7.36 -0.39
C THR A 76 1.83 -6.38 -1.52
N HIS A 77 2.99 -5.75 -1.59
CA HIS A 77 3.26 -4.72 -2.59
C HIS A 77 4.51 -5.09 -3.36
N THR A 78 4.45 -4.97 -4.68
CA THR A 78 5.62 -5.15 -5.53
C THR A 78 5.76 -3.91 -6.39
N HIS A 79 6.87 -3.20 -6.21
CA HIS A 79 7.22 -2.05 -7.01
C HIS A 79 8.52 -2.29 -7.76
N GLY A 80 8.57 -1.92 -9.04
CA GLY A 80 9.78 -1.93 -9.85
C GLY A 80 10.75 -0.81 -9.48
N SER A 81 11.25 -0.08 -10.49
CA SER A 81 12.30 0.95 -10.31
C SER A 81 11.74 2.31 -9.91
N ASN A 82 12.46 3.04 -9.07
CA ASN A 82 12.16 4.38 -8.56
C ASN A 82 10.73 4.58 -7.98
N PRO A 83 10.19 3.66 -7.18
CA PRO A 83 8.87 3.87 -6.61
C PRO A 83 8.89 4.97 -5.54
N THR A 84 7.84 5.79 -5.52
CA THR A 84 7.51 6.69 -4.41
C THR A 84 6.24 6.18 -3.76
N SER A 85 6.32 5.81 -2.48
CA SER A 85 5.17 5.20 -1.79
C SER A 85 4.98 5.66 -0.36
N SER A 86 3.73 5.84 0.05
CA SER A 86 3.33 6.15 1.42
C SER A 86 2.24 5.20 1.88
N HIS A 87 2.45 4.56 3.03
CA HIS A 87 1.53 3.58 3.59
C HIS A 87 1.18 3.93 5.02
N THR A 88 -0.11 4.03 5.29
CA THR A 88 -0.67 4.19 6.64
C THR A 88 -1.54 3.01 6.97
N HIS A 89 -1.27 2.35 8.09
CA HIS A 89 -2.05 1.22 8.57
C HIS A 89 -2.58 1.48 9.99
N GLY A 90 -3.82 1.04 10.23
CA GLY A 90 -4.45 1.03 11.54
C GLY A 90 -3.89 -0.05 12.47
N SER A 91 -4.78 -0.82 13.10
CA SER A 91 -4.42 -1.85 14.08
C SER A 91 -4.18 -3.21 13.44
N TYR A 92 -3.17 -3.95 13.90
CA TYR A 92 -2.83 -5.30 13.47
C TYR A 92 -2.58 -5.48 11.97
N PRO A 93 -1.83 -4.60 11.29
CA PRO A 93 -1.50 -4.82 9.89
C PRO A 93 -0.45 -5.92 9.72
N THR A 94 -0.60 -6.70 8.67
CA THR A 94 0.46 -7.53 8.09
C THR A 94 0.86 -6.91 6.75
N SER A 95 2.15 -6.57 6.59
CA SER A 95 2.64 -5.94 5.36
C SER A 95 3.96 -6.52 4.87
N SER A 96 4.04 -6.81 3.57
CA SER A 96 5.23 -7.37 2.93
C SER A 96 5.56 -6.65 1.62
N PRO A 97 5.98 -5.37 1.64
CA PRO A 97 6.38 -4.68 0.43
C PRO A 97 7.77 -5.11 -0.06
N THR A 98 7.86 -5.23 -1.38
CA THR A 98 9.08 -5.45 -2.16
C THR A 98 9.24 -4.29 -3.11
N HIS A 99 10.38 -3.61 -3.04
CA HIS A 99 10.71 -2.53 -3.97
C HIS A 99 12.00 -2.86 -4.72
N GLY A 100 12.04 -2.52 -6.00
CA GLY A 100 13.23 -2.64 -6.84
C GLY A 100 14.27 -1.56 -6.52
N ASN A 101 14.88 -1.00 -7.56
CA ASN A 101 15.94 -0.01 -7.41
C ASN A 101 15.41 1.35 -6.96
N THR A 102 16.20 2.05 -6.14
CA THR A 102 16.01 3.46 -5.77
C THR A 102 14.63 3.80 -5.22
N PRO A 103 14.05 2.99 -4.30
CA PRO A 103 12.76 3.31 -3.71
C PRO A 103 12.84 4.50 -2.76
N THR A 104 11.76 5.28 -2.75
CA THR A 104 11.43 6.22 -1.69
C THR A 104 10.14 5.75 -1.01
N SER A 105 10.21 5.36 0.26
CA SER A 105 9.03 4.85 0.98
C SER A 105 8.87 5.44 2.38
N SER A 106 7.61 5.62 2.79
CA SER A 106 7.24 5.91 4.16
C SER A 106 6.17 4.95 4.65
N HIS A 107 6.33 4.47 5.88
CA HIS A 107 5.41 3.53 6.52
C HIS A 107 5.05 4.02 7.92
N THR A 108 3.75 4.08 8.19
CA THR A 108 3.18 4.40 9.51
C THR A 108 2.22 3.31 9.94
N HIS A 109 2.37 2.83 11.19
CA HIS A 109 1.48 1.83 11.79
C HIS A 109 0.98 2.32 13.14
N ARG A 110 -0.34 2.22 13.38
CA ARG A 110 -0.92 2.67 14.65
C ARG A 110 -0.66 1.71 15.82
N SER A 111 -0.91 0.41 15.61
CA SER A 111 -0.80 -0.60 16.68
C SER A 111 -0.46 -2.01 16.15
N ASN A 112 0.49 -2.67 16.83
CA ASN A 112 0.85 -4.09 16.68
C ASN A 112 1.08 -4.56 15.22
N PRO A 113 2.00 -3.94 14.46
CA PRO A 113 2.29 -4.35 13.09
C PRO A 113 3.15 -5.62 13.02
N THR A 114 2.89 -6.42 11.99
CA THR A 114 3.83 -7.43 11.48
C THR A 114 4.28 -6.98 10.08
N SER A 115 5.57 -6.70 9.92
CA SER A 115 6.08 -6.19 8.63
C SER A 115 7.37 -6.88 8.22
N SER A 116 7.50 -7.15 6.92
CA SER A 116 8.76 -7.54 6.29
C SER A 116 9.01 -6.65 5.07
N HIS A 117 10.24 -6.18 4.90
CA HIS A 117 10.58 -5.24 3.84
C HIS A 117 11.75 -5.76 3.04
N THR A 118 11.59 -5.77 1.72
CA THR A 118 12.65 -6.10 0.77
C THR A 118 12.89 -4.90 -0.13
N HIS A 119 14.12 -4.40 -0.17
CA HIS A 119 14.50 -3.31 -1.06
C HIS A 119 15.66 -3.75 -1.95
N GLY A 120 15.61 -3.35 -3.22
CA GLY A 120 16.75 -3.39 -4.12
C GLY A 120 17.78 -2.32 -3.78
N SER A 121 18.61 -1.97 -4.76
CA SER A 121 19.75 -1.07 -4.55
C SER A 121 19.33 0.38 -4.24
N ASN A 122 20.07 1.03 -3.34
CA ASN A 122 19.99 2.46 -3.02
C ASN A 122 18.63 2.95 -2.48
N PRO A 123 18.04 2.30 -1.46
CA PRO A 123 16.77 2.71 -0.89
C PRO A 123 16.90 3.98 -0.04
N THR A 124 15.87 4.81 -0.09
CA THR A 124 15.59 5.86 0.90
C THR A 124 14.26 5.50 1.58
N SER A 125 14.29 5.19 2.87
CA SER A 125 13.07 4.82 3.60
C SER A 125 13.01 5.50 4.96
N ASP A 126 11.84 6.10 5.24
CA ASP A 126 11.47 6.62 6.55
C ASP A 126 10.41 5.71 7.16
N ALA A 127 10.85 4.72 7.93
CA ALA A 127 9.97 3.87 8.72
C ALA A 127 9.76 4.50 10.10
N LEU A 128 8.65 5.23 10.30
CA LEU A 128 8.24 5.72 11.61
C LEU A 128 7.33 4.69 12.28
N GLN A 129 7.90 3.82 13.12
CA GLN A 129 7.12 3.00 14.07
C GLN A 129 6.63 3.84 15.25
N ARG A 130 5.76 4.83 14.99
CA ARG A 130 5.01 5.51 16.05
C ARG A 130 3.89 4.59 16.55
N VAL A 131 4.27 3.54 17.27
CA VAL A 131 3.33 2.79 18.10
C VAL A 131 2.81 3.81 19.12
N TRP A 132 1.52 4.19 19.05
CA TRP A 132 0.86 4.90 20.14
C TRP A 132 0.62 3.90 21.28
N ALA A 133 1.72 3.35 21.81
CA ALA A 133 1.71 2.53 22.99
C ALA A 133 1.14 3.43 24.09
N VAL A 134 -0.08 3.11 24.52
CA VAL A 134 -0.56 3.55 25.80
C VAL A 134 0.40 2.94 26.84
N PHE A 135 1.34 3.79 27.25
CA PHE A 135 2.04 3.86 28.53
C PHE A 135 3.02 2.74 28.95
N PHE A 136 4.21 3.18 29.38
CA PHE A 136 5.11 2.60 30.40
C PHE A 136 5.11 1.08 30.59
N ARG A 137 6.25 0.45 30.26
CA ARG A 137 6.80 -0.62 31.13
C ARG A 137 8.32 -0.77 31.01
N GLN A 138 9.08 0.29 31.31
CA GLN A 138 10.46 0.23 31.82
C GLN A 138 10.79 1.42 32.76
N LEU A 139 9.89 1.69 33.72
CA LEU A 139 10.25 2.05 35.10
C LEU A 139 9.41 1.15 36.01
#